data_AF-A0A9W8AKR1-F1
#
_entry.id   AF-A0A9W8AKR1-F1
#
_cell.length_a   1.000
_cell.length_b   1.000
_cell.length_c   1.000
_cell.angle_alpha   90.00
_cell.angle_beta   90.00
_cell.angle_gamma   90.00
#
_symmetry.space_group_name_H-M   'P 1'
#
loop_
_entity.id
_entity.type
_entity.pdbx_description
1 polymer ?
#
loop_
_entity_poly.entity_id
_entity_poly.type
_entity_poly.pdbx_seq_one_letter_code
_entity_poly.pdbx_strand_id
1 'polypeptide(L)'
;MAETSFSSYLQDRLGAYTDSDTPLVVHAIASKPHACSALYDIPADPDSTATTGGGGGGYRVTKRLLLVSQSRGSIAPSALRGPVMVAGLMAYEYRPPAKVAGVADQRPVLVYIEKVDSSGLWRRPSDRASTASGSGDQSRSAALRSPLAALLRVYVELCLAEYGRRRAVEVHVCARPQPEYLFAKSKANPAKRILNDQQLVRWWHRVLTTVAEKTAGAEVSRLFANWLVPGLSAAEARLLLGSSSQVSDSSTSATSTDAATPGLAWTYGPSHSPTTRATEVIPRFPDDPKTRLLEKPGSRAWTVAEFYEWLAIGEECGAGHRVGFYILRYPRGALATSTVPCTSASMGDAAERESGHWCTVSKAGWETVLSLLFHTSMDFSNDRGAQRSSARFFQWMQRKFNLAGVSVRTPSAGSTSAPPDSPKMDDRDSRSVDLGEPAAKRVRLAEA
;
A
#
# COMPACT_ATOMS: atom_id res chain seq x y z
N MET A 1 1.51 10.95 -26.66
CA MET A 1 2.28 10.37 -25.53
C MET A 1 2.18 8.86 -25.64
N ALA A 2 3.30 8.14 -25.74
CA ALA A 2 3.29 6.69 -25.85
C ALA A 2 2.80 6.05 -24.54
N GLU A 3 1.84 5.11 -24.62
CA GLU A 3 1.42 4.33 -23.46
C GLU A 3 2.61 3.53 -22.93
N THR A 4 2.96 3.74 -21.66
CA THR A 4 4.01 2.93 -21.01
C THR A 4 3.44 1.53 -20.80
N SER A 5 4.13 0.50 -21.33
CA SER A 5 3.70 -0.88 -21.13
C SER A 5 3.79 -1.26 -19.65
N PHE A 6 2.92 -2.16 -19.19
CA PHE A 6 2.96 -2.66 -17.82
C PHE A 6 4.32 -3.29 -17.45
N SER A 7 4.99 -3.92 -18.42
CA SER A 7 6.35 -4.42 -18.25
C SER A 7 7.37 -3.31 -17.97
N SER A 8 7.36 -2.25 -18.77
CA SER A 8 8.26 -1.10 -18.57
C SER A 8 8.00 -0.41 -17.22
N TYR A 9 6.73 -0.29 -16.84
CA TYR A 9 6.33 0.28 -15.56
C TYR A 9 6.83 -0.54 -14.35
N LEU A 10 6.66 -1.86 -14.38
CA LEU A 10 7.19 -2.73 -13.34
C LEU A 10 8.73 -2.71 -13.32
N GLN A 11 9.37 -2.62 -14.48
CA GLN A 11 10.81 -2.51 -14.61
C GLN A 11 11.36 -1.26 -13.91
N ASP A 12 10.71 -0.12 -14.10
CA ASP A 12 11.06 1.15 -13.44
C ASP A 12 10.87 1.09 -11.91
N ARG A 13 9.80 0.43 -11.43
CA ARG A 13 9.46 0.39 -10.00
C ARG A 13 10.16 -0.71 -9.20
N LEU A 14 10.45 -1.86 -9.83
CA LEU A 14 10.94 -3.06 -9.14
C LEU A 14 12.34 -3.50 -9.62
N GLY A 15 12.88 -2.91 -10.70
CA GLY A 15 14.17 -3.30 -11.28
C GLY A 15 15.36 -3.14 -10.32
N ALA A 16 15.27 -2.23 -9.35
CA ALA A 16 16.30 -2.02 -8.34
C ALA A 16 16.32 -3.11 -7.23
N TYR A 17 15.35 -4.02 -7.20
CA TYR A 17 15.22 -5.06 -6.14
C TYR A 17 15.54 -6.46 -6.62
N THR A 18 16.10 -6.58 -7.82
CA THR A 18 16.46 -7.83 -8.48
C THR A 18 17.86 -7.76 -9.04
N ASP A 19 18.43 -8.92 -9.40
CA ASP A 19 19.68 -9.05 -10.16
C ASP A 19 19.40 -9.65 -11.55
N SER A 20 20.38 -9.54 -12.46
CA SER A 20 20.35 -10.19 -13.78
C SER A 20 20.19 -11.71 -13.69
N ASP A 21 20.80 -12.33 -12.67
CA ASP A 21 20.84 -13.78 -12.48
C ASP A 21 19.57 -14.35 -11.85
N THR A 22 18.85 -13.52 -11.10
CA THR A 22 17.68 -13.92 -10.33
C THR A 22 16.54 -12.92 -10.57
N PRO A 23 16.02 -12.85 -11.81
CA PRO A 23 14.96 -11.93 -12.17
C PRO A 23 13.70 -12.17 -11.33
N LEU A 24 12.98 -11.08 -11.05
CA LEU A 24 11.65 -11.16 -10.46
C LEU A 24 10.64 -11.42 -11.57
N VAL A 25 9.57 -12.11 -11.23
CA VAL A 25 8.40 -12.30 -12.08
C VAL A 25 7.18 -11.96 -11.26
N VAL A 26 6.44 -10.95 -11.70
CA VAL A 26 5.20 -10.48 -11.07
C VAL A 26 4.02 -11.15 -11.75
N HIS A 27 3.16 -11.79 -10.96
CA HIS A 27 1.94 -12.43 -11.40
C HIS A 27 0.75 -11.66 -10.82
N ALA A 28 -0.13 -11.18 -11.69
CA ALA A 28 -1.28 -10.37 -11.31
C ALA A 28 -2.58 -11.13 -11.59
N ILE A 29 -3.34 -11.44 -10.53
CA ILE A 29 -4.58 -12.22 -10.60
C ILE A 29 -5.72 -11.36 -10.03
N ALA A 30 -6.86 -11.36 -10.70
CA ALA A 30 -8.05 -10.63 -10.26
C ALA A 30 -9.31 -11.49 -10.36
N SER A 31 -10.25 -11.31 -9.44
CA SER A 31 -11.61 -11.84 -9.63
C SER A 31 -12.42 -10.90 -10.53
N LYS A 32 -13.34 -11.41 -11.35
CA LYS A 32 -14.36 -10.57 -12.00
C LYS A 32 -15.12 -9.73 -10.95
N PRO A 33 -15.51 -8.48 -11.25
CA PRO A 33 -16.25 -7.64 -10.32
C PRO A 33 -17.61 -8.27 -10.04
N HIS A 34 -17.94 -8.47 -8.76
CA HIS A 34 -19.20 -9.09 -8.34
C HIS A 34 -19.84 -8.30 -7.20
N ALA A 35 -21.15 -8.45 -7.03
CA ALA A 35 -21.87 -7.84 -5.91
C ALA A 35 -21.33 -8.37 -4.57
N CYS A 36 -21.27 -7.49 -3.57
CA CYS A 36 -20.90 -7.86 -2.20
C CYS A 36 -21.93 -7.35 -1.19
N SER A 37 -21.80 -7.80 0.05
CA SER A 37 -22.59 -7.29 1.17
C SER A 37 -22.37 -5.78 1.34
N ALA A 38 -23.35 -5.11 1.94
CA ALA A 38 -23.22 -3.70 2.24
C ALA A 38 -22.07 -3.46 3.23
N LEU A 39 -21.18 -2.52 2.87
CA LEU A 39 -20.06 -2.13 3.72
C LEU A 39 -20.50 -1.28 4.91
N TYR A 40 -21.62 -0.59 4.77
CA TYR A 40 -22.20 0.31 5.76
C TYR A 40 -23.68 -0.01 5.92
N ASP A 41 -24.24 0.25 7.09
CA ASP A 41 -25.68 0.37 7.23
C ASP A 41 -26.14 1.66 6.54
N ILE A 42 -27.22 1.55 5.76
CA ILE A 42 -27.87 2.71 5.15
C ILE A 42 -28.83 3.25 6.23
N PRO A 43 -28.77 4.53 6.60
CA PRO A 43 -29.76 5.11 7.51
C PRO A 43 -31.15 4.85 6.95
N ALA A 44 -32.06 4.32 7.77
CA ALA A 44 -33.46 4.28 7.38
C ALA A 44 -33.92 5.72 7.18
N ASP A 45 -34.40 6.04 5.97
CA ASP A 45 -35.03 7.32 5.70
C ASP A 45 -36.33 7.36 6.51
N PRO A 46 -36.48 8.28 7.48
CA PRO A 46 -37.65 8.30 8.36
C PRO A 46 -38.97 8.57 7.61
N ASP A 47 -38.92 9.13 6.40
CA ASP A 47 -40.10 9.41 5.57
C ASP A 47 -40.38 8.31 4.51
N SER A 48 -39.50 7.30 4.41
CA SER A 48 -39.67 6.20 3.46
C SER A 48 -40.47 5.06 4.09
N THR A 49 -41.76 4.98 3.75
CA THR A 49 -42.64 3.85 4.07
C THR A 49 -42.39 2.60 3.21
N ALA A 50 -41.35 2.63 2.36
CA ALA A 50 -40.97 1.46 1.57
C ALA A 50 -40.39 0.39 2.51
N THR A 51 -41.08 -0.74 2.59
CA THR A 51 -40.60 -1.96 3.23
C THR A 51 -39.17 -2.22 2.82
N THR A 52 -38.26 -2.30 3.81
CA THR A 52 -36.85 -2.65 3.69
C THR A 52 -36.70 -4.09 3.17
N GLY A 53 -37.01 -4.31 1.90
CA GLY A 53 -36.52 -5.42 1.12
C GLY A 53 -35.07 -5.11 0.75
N GLY A 54 -34.14 -6.00 1.12
CA GLY A 54 -32.70 -5.87 0.92
C GLY A 54 -32.25 -5.80 -0.55
N GLY A 55 -32.60 -4.71 -1.24
CA GLY A 55 -32.12 -4.36 -2.56
C GLY A 55 -30.86 -3.52 -2.43
N GLY A 56 -29.72 -4.19 -2.27
CA GLY A 56 -28.42 -3.55 -2.13
C GLY A 56 -28.11 -2.63 -3.31
N GLY A 57 -28.01 -1.33 -3.04
CA GLY A 57 -27.19 -0.36 -3.81
C GLY A 57 -25.70 -0.65 -3.62
N GLY A 58 -25.36 -1.94 -3.66
CA GLY A 58 -24.21 -2.56 -3.04
C GLY A 58 -22.98 -2.38 -3.88
N TYR A 59 -21.89 -2.03 -3.21
CA TYR A 59 -20.58 -1.98 -3.83
C TYR A 59 -20.34 -3.24 -4.67
N ARG A 60 -19.66 -3.08 -5.81
CA ARG A 60 -19.07 -4.20 -6.53
C ARG A 60 -17.66 -4.38 -6.01
N VAL A 61 -17.29 -5.60 -5.67
CA VAL A 61 -15.95 -5.93 -5.20
C VAL A 61 -15.16 -6.64 -6.28
N THR A 62 -13.91 -6.21 -6.45
CA THR A 62 -12.88 -6.91 -7.20
C THR A 62 -11.78 -7.32 -6.23
N LYS A 63 -11.47 -8.61 -6.17
CA LYS A 63 -10.36 -9.13 -5.37
C LYS A 63 -9.10 -9.17 -6.20
N ARG A 64 -7.97 -8.73 -5.64
CA ARG A 64 -6.67 -8.67 -6.31
C ARG A 64 -5.63 -9.46 -5.55
N LEU A 65 -4.77 -10.15 -6.29
CA LEU A 65 -3.61 -10.86 -5.78
C LEU A 65 -2.42 -10.58 -6.67
N LEU A 66 -1.40 -9.94 -6.11
CA LEU A 66 -0.09 -9.79 -6.71
C LEU A 66 0.87 -10.76 -6.03
N LEU A 67 1.47 -11.66 -6.82
CA LEU A 67 2.51 -12.57 -6.34
C LEU A 67 3.82 -12.26 -7.04
N VAL A 68 4.88 -12.07 -6.26
CA VAL A 68 6.23 -11.91 -6.79
C VAL A 68 6.98 -13.20 -6.58
N SER A 69 7.51 -13.74 -7.67
CA SER A 69 8.40 -14.89 -7.66
C SER A 69 9.78 -14.51 -8.15
N GLN A 70 10.80 -15.24 -7.69
CA GLN A 70 12.18 -15.06 -8.09
C GLN A 70 12.75 -16.38 -8.58
N SER A 71 13.41 -16.35 -9.74
CA SER A 71 14.12 -17.53 -10.26
C SER A 71 15.33 -17.86 -9.40
N ARG A 72 15.58 -19.16 -9.18
CA ARG A 72 16.81 -19.62 -8.51
C ARG A 72 17.90 -19.90 -9.55
N GLY A 73 18.97 -19.10 -9.49
CA GLY A 73 20.22 -19.39 -10.20
C GLY A 73 20.83 -20.70 -9.69
N SER A 74 21.36 -21.49 -10.62
CA SER A 74 22.00 -22.78 -10.33
C SER A 74 23.35 -22.57 -9.62
N ILE A 75 23.46 -22.97 -8.36
CA ILE A 75 24.77 -23.12 -7.69
C ILE A 75 25.28 -24.56 -7.82
N ALA A 76 24.39 -25.55 -8.04
CA ALA A 76 24.75 -26.95 -8.24
C ALA A 76 23.86 -27.62 -9.32
N PRO A 77 24.39 -28.57 -10.11
CA PRO A 77 23.68 -29.22 -11.22
C PRO A 77 22.49 -30.11 -10.78
N SER A 78 22.38 -30.47 -9.50
CA SER A 78 21.30 -31.31 -8.94
C SER A 78 20.16 -30.54 -8.24
N ALA A 79 20.25 -29.21 -8.12
CA ALA A 79 19.22 -28.41 -7.48
C ALA A 79 18.04 -28.16 -8.43
N LEU A 80 16.81 -28.34 -7.92
CA LEU A 80 15.58 -27.98 -8.64
C LEU A 80 15.67 -26.51 -9.11
N ARG A 81 15.63 -26.30 -10.43
CA ARG A 81 15.54 -24.97 -11.04
C ARG A 81 14.06 -24.60 -11.12
N GLY A 82 13.60 -23.73 -10.22
CA GLY A 82 12.21 -23.31 -10.20
C GLY A 82 12.02 -21.93 -9.59
N PRO A 83 10.91 -21.24 -9.92
CA PRO A 83 10.56 -19.99 -9.27
C PRO A 83 10.24 -20.24 -7.80
N VAL A 84 10.60 -19.29 -6.95
CA VAL A 84 10.19 -19.24 -5.54
C VAL A 84 9.33 -18.01 -5.34
N MET A 85 8.11 -18.16 -4.80
CA MET A 85 7.34 -17.01 -4.35
C MET A 85 8.02 -16.36 -3.15
N VAL A 86 8.30 -15.06 -3.27
CA VAL A 86 9.11 -14.29 -2.31
C VAL A 86 8.29 -13.22 -1.59
N ALA A 87 7.24 -12.71 -2.24
CA ALA A 87 6.33 -11.73 -1.67
C ALA A 87 4.93 -11.84 -2.28
N GLY A 88 3.93 -11.37 -1.54
CA GLY A 88 2.57 -11.28 -2.03
C GLY A 88 1.80 -10.13 -1.41
N LEU A 89 0.82 -9.63 -2.17
CA LEU A 89 -0.14 -8.63 -1.73
C LEU A 89 -1.54 -9.09 -2.16
N MET A 90 -2.48 -9.10 -1.22
CA MET A 90 -3.90 -9.35 -1.47
C MET A 90 -4.72 -8.13 -1.03
N ALA A 91 -5.66 -7.72 -1.87
CA ALA A 91 -6.47 -6.54 -1.63
C ALA A 91 -7.88 -6.68 -2.23
N TYR A 92 -8.79 -5.85 -1.75
CA TYR A 92 -10.17 -5.75 -2.20
C TYR A 92 -10.46 -4.33 -2.65
N GLU A 93 -10.97 -4.19 -3.87
CA GLU A 93 -11.37 -2.92 -4.46
C GLU A 93 -12.89 -2.87 -4.50
N TYR A 94 -13.47 -2.00 -3.69
CA TYR A 94 -14.91 -1.78 -3.59
C TYR A 94 -15.29 -0.55 -4.40
N ARG A 95 -15.99 -0.79 -5.50
CA ARG A 95 -16.51 0.26 -6.38
C ARG A 95 -17.93 0.61 -5.96
N PRO A 96 -18.22 1.88 -5.65
CA PRO A 96 -19.60 2.31 -5.41
C PRO A 96 -20.41 2.20 -6.70
N PRO A 97 -21.75 2.11 -6.61
CA PRO A 97 -22.61 2.10 -7.79
C PRO A 97 -22.38 3.33 -8.69
N ALA A 98 -22.69 3.17 -9.98
CA ALA A 98 -22.67 4.28 -10.94
C ALA A 98 -23.61 5.40 -10.46
N LYS A 99 -23.25 6.65 -10.76
CA LYS A 99 -24.06 7.81 -10.37
C LYS A 99 -25.49 7.65 -10.88
N VAL A 100 -26.47 7.86 -9.99
CA VAL A 100 -27.82 8.26 -10.39
C VAL A 100 -27.76 9.77 -10.65
N ALA A 101 -28.31 10.22 -11.79
CA ALA A 101 -28.32 11.64 -12.13
C ALA A 101 -29.01 12.46 -11.02
N GLY A 102 -28.38 13.56 -10.57
CA GLY A 102 -28.94 14.46 -9.56
C GLY A 102 -28.44 14.28 -8.11
N VAL A 103 -27.71 13.21 -7.78
CA VAL A 103 -27.17 13.00 -6.41
C VAL A 103 -25.70 13.42 -6.33
N ALA A 104 -25.39 14.32 -5.38
CA ALA A 104 -24.07 14.91 -5.19
C ALA A 104 -23.02 13.95 -4.59
N ASP A 105 -23.44 12.82 -4.03
CA ASP A 105 -22.55 11.92 -3.28
C ASP A 105 -21.73 11.00 -4.22
N GLN A 106 -20.49 11.41 -4.53
CA GLN A 106 -19.50 10.49 -5.09
C GLN A 106 -18.68 9.85 -3.99
N ARG A 107 -19.24 8.80 -3.37
CA ARG A 107 -18.47 7.92 -2.48
C ARG A 107 -17.15 7.50 -3.16
N PRO A 108 -16.04 7.42 -2.39
CA PRO A 108 -14.75 7.01 -2.93
C PRO A 108 -14.77 5.53 -3.33
N VAL A 109 -13.81 5.15 -4.19
CA VAL A 109 -13.43 3.74 -4.33
C VAL A 109 -12.64 3.36 -3.09
N LEU A 110 -13.03 2.29 -2.41
CA LEU A 110 -12.32 1.80 -1.23
C LEU A 110 -11.37 0.68 -1.64
N VAL A 111 -10.10 0.80 -1.26
CA VAL A 111 -9.06 -0.19 -1.49
C VAL A 111 -8.63 -0.72 -0.13
N TYR A 112 -9.08 -1.91 0.24
CA TYR A 112 -8.68 -2.56 1.48
C TYR A 112 -7.49 -3.49 1.23
N ILE A 113 -6.34 -3.18 1.81
CA ILE A 113 -5.17 -4.04 1.78
C ILE A 113 -5.32 -5.10 2.87
N GLU A 114 -5.74 -6.31 2.48
CA GLU A 114 -6.04 -7.40 3.43
C GLU A 114 -4.75 -8.06 3.92
N LYS A 115 -3.85 -8.43 2.99
CA LYS A 115 -2.63 -9.19 3.32
C LYS A 115 -1.44 -8.67 2.56
N VAL A 116 -0.33 -8.45 3.25
CA VAL A 116 0.99 -8.24 2.66
C VAL A 116 1.98 -9.12 3.42
N ASP A 117 2.65 -10.02 2.72
CA ASP A 117 3.52 -11.01 3.36
C ASP A 117 4.75 -11.28 2.51
N SER A 118 5.79 -11.83 3.14
CA SER A 118 6.98 -12.35 2.47
C SER A 118 7.25 -13.78 2.95
N SER A 119 7.85 -14.60 2.09
CA SER A 119 8.23 -15.96 2.48
C SER A 119 9.56 -16.00 3.26
N GLY A 120 10.27 -14.87 3.36
CA GLY A 120 11.64 -14.81 3.90
C GLY A 120 12.71 -15.33 2.93
N LEU A 121 12.35 -15.62 1.68
CA LEU A 121 13.24 -16.23 0.69
C LEU A 121 13.64 -15.27 -0.45
N TRP A 122 13.37 -13.97 -0.30
CA TRP A 122 13.80 -12.95 -1.25
C TRP A 122 15.32 -12.79 -1.21
N ARG A 123 16.01 -12.98 -2.34
CA ARG A 123 17.46 -12.71 -2.44
C ARG A 123 17.66 -11.31 -3.03
N ARG A 124 18.30 -10.42 -2.28
CA ARG A 124 18.59 -9.06 -2.72
C ARG A 124 19.95 -8.95 -3.40
N PRO A 125 20.15 -7.96 -4.28
CA PRO A 125 21.45 -7.63 -4.85
C PRO A 125 22.57 -7.48 -3.80
N SER A 126 22.25 -6.78 -2.69
CA SER A 126 23.20 -6.53 -1.59
C SER A 126 23.50 -7.74 -0.72
N ASP A 127 22.71 -8.82 -0.79
CA ASP A 127 22.98 -10.04 -0.01
C ASP A 127 24.21 -10.79 -0.55
N ARG A 128 24.67 -10.46 -1.78
CA ARG A 128 25.96 -10.90 -2.34
C ARG A 128 27.15 -10.02 -1.94
N ALA A 129 26.91 -8.76 -1.55
CA ALA A 129 27.95 -7.75 -1.34
C ALA A 129 28.30 -7.51 0.16
N SER A 130 27.66 -8.22 1.08
CA SER A 130 27.85 -8.03 2.53
C SER A 130 29.15 -8.61 3.11
N THR A 131 30.19 -8.78 2.28
CA THR A 131 31.60 -8.94 2.73
C THR A 131 32.40 -7.63 2.75
N ALA A 132 31.81 -6.45 2.53
CA ALA A 132 32.55 -5.18 2.62
C ALA A 132 31.77 -4.04 3.29
N SER A 133 32.30 -3.62 4.45
CA SER A 133 32.26 -2.33 5.17
C SER A 133 31.08 -1.36 5.02
N GLY A 134 30.60 -0.87 6.17
CA GLY A 134 29.55 0.13 6.29
C GLY A 134 29.98 1.58 6.12
N SER A 135 28.97 2.43 5.89
CA SER A 135 28.94 3.82 6.32
C SER A 135 27.48 4.29 6.37
N GLY A 136 27.20 5.20 7.29
CA GLY A 136 25.86 5.65 7.66
C GLY A 136 25.38 6.81 6.80
N ASP A 137 24.21 6.64 6.21
CA ASP A 137 23.20 7.69 6.02
C ASP A 137 21.85 7.02 5.66
N GLN A 138 21.11 6.54 6.67
CA GLN A 138 20.18 5.42 6.48
C GLN A 138 18.69 5.68 6.72
N SER A 139 18.21 6.83 7.20
CA SER A 139 16.87 6.84 7.81
C SER A 139 15.69 7.10 6.85
N ARG A 140 15.80 7.99 5.85
CA ARG A 140 14.65 8.39 5.00
C ARG A 140 14.48 7.60 3.68
N SER A 141 15.56 7.03 3.14
CA SER A 141 15.54 6.19 1.92
C SER A 141 15.31 4.68 2.21
N ALA A 142 15.34 4.26 3.48
CA ALA A 142 15.19 2.86 3.89
C ALA A 142 13.83 2.22 3.61
N ALA A 143 12.75 3.02 3.59
CA ALA A 143 11.40 2.49 3.41
C ALA A 143 11.23 1.87 2.01
N LEU A 144 11.80 2.50 0.98
CA LEU A 144 11.93 1.96 -0.38
C LEU A 144 13.17 1.06 -0.54
N ARG A 145 13.83 0.62 0.55
CA ARG A 145 14.68 -0.59 0.49
C ARG A 145 13.88 -1.85 0.80
N SER A 146 12.59 -1.72 1.13
CA SER A 146 11.68 -2.84 1.30
C SER A 146 11.01 -3.19 -0.03
N PRO A 147 11.25 -4.40 -0.58
CA PRO A 147 10.55 -4.83 -1.79
C PRO A 147 9.02 -4.90 -1.61
N LEU A 148 8.55 -5.15 -0.37
CA LEU A 148 7.11 -5.10 -0.06
C LEU A 148 6.54 -3.69 -0.14
N ALA A 149 7.29 -2.68 0.31
CA ALA A 149 6.87 -1.28 0.16
C ALA A 149 6.82 -0.85 -1.30
N ALA A 150 7.77 -1.33 -2.11
CA ALA A 150 7.76 -1.10 -3.56
C ALA A 150 6.56 -1.77 -4.25
N LEU A 151 6.23 -3.01 -3.87
CA LEU A 151 5.06 -3.71 -4.37
C LEU A 151 3.76 -3.01 -3.97
N LEU A 152 3.66 -2.52 -2.73
CA LEU A 152 2.50 -1.75 -2.28
C LEU A 152 2.38 -0.43 -3.05
N ARG A 153 3.50 0.28 -3.27
CA ARG A 153 3.52 1.49 -4.10
C ARG A 153 2.98 1.22 -5.49
N VAL A 154 3.50 0.17 -6.15
CA VAL A 154 3.04 -0.28 -7.47
C VAL A 154 1.53 -0.48 -7.45
N TYR A 155 1.02 -1.20 -6.46
CA TYR A 155 -0.42 -1.49 -6.38
C TYR A 155 -1.27 -0.23 -6.18
N VAL A 156 -0.87 0.67 -5.27
CA VAL A 156 -1.58 1.94 -5.04
C VAL A 156 -1.55 2.82 -6.28
N GLU A 157 -0.42 2.93 -6.97
CA GLU A 157 -0.30 3.68 -8.24
C GLU A 157 -1.24 3.11 -9.32
N LEU A 158 -1.37 1.78 -9.43
CA LEU A 158 -2.32 1.14 -10.35
C LEU A 158 -3.77 1.48 -9.99
N CYS A 159 -4.15 1.45 -8.71
CA CYS A 159 -5.49 1.87 -8.27
C CYS A 159 -5.75 3.34 -8.58
N LEU A 160 -4.78 4.23 -8.36
CA LEU A 160 -4.92 5.66 -8.67
C LEU A 160 -5.03 5.91 -10.17
N ALA A 161 -4.30 5.16 -11.01
CA ALA A 161 -4.43 5.26 -12.46
C ALA A 161 -5.80 4.76 -12.95
N GLU A 162 -6.30 3.65 -12.40
CA GLU A 162 -7.59 3.07 -12.78
C GLU A 162 -8.78 3.93 -12.31
N TYR A 163 -8.73 4.46 -11.08
CA TYR A 163 -9.89 5.08 -10.42
C TYR A 163 -9.75 6.58 -10.18
N GLY A 164 -8.54 7.06 -9.91
CA GLY A 164 -8.26 8.40 -9.39
C GLY A 164 -8.67 9.54 -10.34
N ARG A 165 -8.79 9.26 -11.65
CA ARG A 165 -9.31 10.23 -12.63
C ARG A 165 -10.79 10.53 -12.43
N ARG A 166 -11.57 9.56 -11.95
CA ARG A 166 -13.04 9.62 -11.89
C ARG A 166 -13.55 9.86 -10.49
N ARG A 167 -12.87 9.34 -9.48
CA ARG A 167 -13.31 9.38 -8.07
C ARG A 167 -12.10 9.55 -7.15
N ALA A 168 -12.37 9.94 -5.90
CA ALA A 168 -11.40 9.76 -4.82
C ALA A 168 -11.15 8.27 -4.57
N VAL A 169 -9.96 7.95 -4.08
CA VAL A 169 -9.52 6.60 -3.73
C VAL A 169 -9.11 6.58 -2.28
N GLU A 170 -9.66 5.66 -1.49
CA GLU A 170 -9.37 5.53 -0.07
C GLU A 170 -8.73 4.18 0.22
N VAL A 171 -7.49 4.20 0.68
CA VAL A 171 -6.72 3.01 1.02
C VAL A 171 -6.89 2.74 2.52
N HIS A 172 -7.38 1.56 2.85
CA HIS A 172 -7.56 1.09 4.23
C HIS A 172 -6.59 -0.05 4.54
N VAL A 173 -6.02 -0.01 5.74
CA VAL A 173 -5.12 -1.07 6.24
C VAL A 173 -5.43 -1.40 7.70
N CYS A 174 -5.48 -2.69 8.02
CA CYS A 174 -5.47 -3.22 9.38
C CYS A 174 -4.11 -3.88 9.67
N ALA A 175 -3.24 -3.17 10.39
CA ALA A 175 -1.90 -3.61 10.79
C ALA A 175 -1.94 -4.55 12.01
N ARG A 176 -2.57 -5.72 11.86
CA ARG A 176 -2.62 -6.76 12.91
C ARG A 176 -1.57 -7.82 12.62
N PRO A 177 -0.54 -8.02 13.46
CA PRO A 177 0.53 -8.98 13.20
C PRO A 177 0.05 -10.42 13.23
N GLN A 178 0.59 -11.22 12.31
CA GLN A 178 0.48 -12.67 12.29
C GLN A 178 1.82 -13.26 11.86
N PRO A 179 2.17 -14.47 12.33
CA PRO A 179 3.44 -15.10 11.97
C PRO A 179 3.53 -15.40 10.45
N GLU A 180 2.39 -15.64 9.81
CA GLU A 180 2.26 -15.83 8.37
C GLU A 180 0.84 -15.51 7.90
N TYR A 181 0.72 -14.95 6.68
CA TYR A 181 -0.58 -14.67 6.04
C TYR A 181 -0.72 -15.41 4.72
N LEU A 182 0.24 -15.25 3.79
CA LEU A 182 0.15 -15.79 2.42
C LEU A 182 1.00 -17.05 2.23
N PHE A 183 2.09 -17.18 2.99
CA PHE A 183 3.08 -18.23 2.79
C PHE A 183 3.03 -19.24 3.93
N ALA A 184 2.30 -20.34 3.73
CA ALA A 184 2.14 -21.40 4.72
C ALA A 184 3.49 -21.94 5.23
N LYS A 185 3.63 -22.11 6.54
CA LYS A 185 4.84 -22.58 7.24
C LYS A 185 6.06 -21.64 7.12
N SER A 186 5.92 -20.47 6.49
CA SER A 186 7.02 -19.51 6.39
C SER A 186 7.46 -18.95 7.74
N LYS A 187 6.62 -19.04 8.78
CA LYS A 187 7.04 -18.68 10.15
C LYS A 187 8.19 -19.53 10.68
N ALA A 188 8.36 -20.75 10.15
CA ALA A 188 9.45 -21.65 10.51
C ALA A 188 10.73 -21.39 9.71
N ASN A 189 10.67 -20.52 8.68
CA ASN A 189 11.85 -20.13 7.93
C ASN A 189 12.68 -19.12 8.75
N PRO A 190 13.93 -19.45 9.16
CA PRO A 190 14.75 -18.54 9.97
C PRO A 190 15.13 -17.25 9.24
N ALA A 191 15.09 -17.23 7.91
CA ALA A 191 15.33 -16.02 7.13
C ALA A 191 14.11 -15.08 7.09
N LYS A 192 12.93 -15.53 7.52
CA LYS A 192 11.73 -14.69 7.60
C LYS A 192 11.78 -13.82 8.86
N ARG A 193 11.92 -12.52 8.67
CA ARG A 193 11.78 -11.55 9.75
C ARG A 193 10.31 -11.25 10.01
N ILE A 194 9.77 -11.79 11.11
CA ILE A 194 8.42 -11.51 11.60
C ILE A 194 8.48 -10.22 12.45
N LEU A 195 7.60 -9.27 12.17
CA LEU A 195 7.46 -8.04 12.96
C LEU A 195 6.46 -8.28 14.09
N ASN A 196 6.79 -7.84 15.30
CA ASN A 196 5.81 -7.76 16.37
C ASN A 196 4.82 -6.59 16.15
N ASP A 197 3.79 -6.52 16.99
CA ASP A 197 2.72 -5.53 16.97
C ASP A 197 3.24 -4.10 16.77
N GLN A 198 4.13 -3.64 17.64
CA GLN A 198 4.64 -2.28 17.58
C GLN A 198 5.48 -2.03 16.32
N GLN A 199 6.33 -2.99 15.95
CA GLN A 199 7.16 -2.90 14.76
C GLN A 199 6.32 -2.88 13.49
N LEU A 200 5.23 -3.64 13.43
CA LEU A 200 4.34 -3.69 12.28
C LEU A 200 3.53 -2.41 12.15
N VAL A 201 3.01 -1.86 13.26
CA VAL A 201 2.34 -0.55 13.26
C VAL A 201 3.31 0.52 12.73
N ARG A 202 4.53 0.62 13.25
CA ARG A 202 5.55 1.56 12.75
C ARG A 202 5.87 1.34 11.27
N TRP A 203 5.98 0.08 10.85
CA TRP A 203 6.30 -0.27 9.47
C TRP A 203 5.22 0.24 8.52
N TRP A 204 3.94 0.01 8.83
CA TRP A 204 2.83 0.51 8.02
C TRP A 204 2.75 2.03 7.99
N HIS A 205 2.90 2.71 9.13
CA HIS A 205 2.92 4.18 9.16
C HIS A 205 4.00 4.74 8.23
N ARG A 206 5.24 4.23 8.34
CA ARG A 206 6.36 4.67 7.51
C ARG A 206 6.14 4.35 6.03
N VAL A 207 5.71 3.12 5.72
CA VAL A 207 5.50 2.69 4.34
C VAL A 207 4.39 3.49 3.67
N LEU A 208 3.24 3.68 4.33
CA LEU A 208 2.14 4.47 3.77
C LEU A 208 2.53 5.94 3.59
N THR A 209 3.31 6.51 4.52
CA THR A 209 3.87 7.87 4.37
C THR A 209 4.71 7.96 3.09
N THR A 210 5.68 7.06 2.92
CA THR A 210 6.55 7.06 1.74
C THR A 210 5.78 6.77 0.45
N VAL A 211 4.78 5.87 0.49
CA VAL A 211 3.92 5.63 -0.67
C VAL A 211 3.18 6.91 -1.03
N ALA A 212 2.52 7.56 -0.08
CA ALA A 212 1.79 8.81 -0.30
C ALA A 212 2.65 9.92 -0.91
N GLU A 213 3.83 10.17 -0.33
CA GLU A 213 4.77 11.17 -0.82
C GLU A 213 5.22 10.88 -2.26
N LYS A 214 5.43 9.60 -2.60
CA LYS A 214 5.89 9.20 -3.92
C LYS A 214 4.78 9.12 -4.98
N THR A 215 3.53 8.90 -4.58
CA THR A 215 2.38 8.82 -5.50
C THR A 215 1.72 10.17 -5.72
N ALA A 216 1.60 10.99 -4.68
CA ALA A 216 0.96 12.30 -4.74
C ALA A 216 1.93 13.46 -5.01
N GLY A 217 3.23 13.29 -4.72
CA GLY A 217 4.23 14.33 -4.99
C GLY A 217 3.87 15.64 -4.32
N ALA A 218 3.77 16.73 -5.10
CA ALA A 218 3.38 18.05 -4.60
C ALA A 218 1.96 18.09 -3.98
N GLU A 219 1.08 17.17 -4.38
CA GLU A 219 -0.31 17.10 -3.90
C GLU A 219 -0.43 16.35 -2.56
N VAL A 220 0.68 15.88 -1.96
CA VAL A 220 0.66 15.07 -0.74
C VAL A 220 -0.02 15.79 0.45
N SER A 221 0.05 17.11 0.52
CA SER A 221 -0.63 17.91 1.55
C SER A 221 -2.16 17.92 1.42
N ARG A 222 -2.71 17.54 0.26
CA ARG A 222 -4.16 17.44 0.02
C ARG A 222 -4.72 16.07 0.38
N LEU A 223 -3.87 15.10 0.73
CA LEU A 223 -4.33 13.78 1.15
C LEU A 223 -4.93 13.88 2.54
N PHE A 224 -6.04 13.16 2.73
CA PHE A 224 -6.53 12.89 4.07
C PHE A 224 -5.83 11.63 4.57
N ALA A 225 -5.09 11.74 5.68
CA ALA A 225 -4.36 10.64 6.30
C ALA A 225 -4.76 10.54 7.77
N ASN A 226 -5.38 9.43 8.13
CA ASN A 226 -5.84 9.17 9.49
C ASN A 226 -5.32 7.82 9.97
N TRP A 227 -4.92 7.73 11.23
CA TRP A 227 -4.51 6.48 11.84
C TRP A 227 -4.90 6.39 13.31
N LEU A 228 -5.02 5.16 13.82
CA LEU A 228 -5.42 4.89 15.19
C LEU A 228 -4.83 3.55 15.66
N VAL A 229 -4.43 3.48 16.92
CA VAL A 229 -4.21 2.21 17.63
C VAL A 229 -5.20 2.19 18.80
N PRO A 230 -6.22 1.30 18.81
CA PRO A 230 -7.20 1.27 19.89
C PRO A 230 -6.52 1.10 21.26
N GLY A 231 -7.02 1.83 22.26
CA GLY A 231 -6.49 1.78 23.62
C GLY A 231 -5.16 2.51 23.84
N LEU A 232 -4.67 3.28 22.85
CA LEU A 232 -3.56 4.22 23.04
C LEU A 232 -4.05 5.67 22.94
N SER A 233 -3.54 6.51 23.83
CA SER A 233 -3.60 7.97 23.69
C SER A 233 -2.73 8.46 22.54
N ALA A 234 -2.97 9.69 22.07
CA ALA A 234 -2.14 10.31 21.04
C ALA A 234 -0.66 10.40 21.46
N ALA A 235 -0.38 10.67 22.75
CA ALA A 235 0.98 10.73 23.26
C ALA A 235 1.69 9.37 23.19
N GLU A 236 1.04 8.30 23.65
CA GLU A 236 1.61 6.95 23.59
C GLU A 236 1.77 6.45 22.14
N ALA A 237 0.83 6.78 21.26
CA ALA A 237 0.93 6.45 19.85
C ALA A 237 2.10 7.18 19.17
N ARG A 238 2.38 8.45 19.53
CA ARG A 238 3.59 9.15 19.05
C ARG A 238 4.86 8.48 19.55
N LEU A 239 4.91 8.07 20.83
CA LEU A 239 6.04 7.31 21.37
C LEU A 239 6.24 5.97 20.64
N LEU A 240 5.14 5.32 20.22
CA LEU A 240 5.18 4.11 19.41
C LEU A 240 5.91 4.34 18.09
N LEU A 241 5.76 5.50 17.45
CA LEU A 241 6.45 5.83 16.19
C LEU A 241 7.94 6.18 16.38
N GLY A 242 8.31 6.64 17.58
CA GLY A 242 9.66 7.08 17.94
C GLY A 242 9.97 8.52 17.48
N SER A 243 11.02 9.12 18.06
CA SER A 243 11.36 10.55 17.94
C SER A 243 11.73 11.04 16.52
N SER A 244 11.74 10.17 15.52
CA SER A 244 12.07 10.51 14.12
C SER A 244 10.85 10.80 13.24
N SER A 245 9.63 10.64 13.75
CA SER A 245 8.40 10.95 13.02
C SER A 245 7.88 12.30 13.47
N GLN A 246 8.12 13.36 12.69
CA GLN A 246 7.42 14.63 12.85
C GLN A 246 5.94 14.38 12.56
N VAL A 247 5.16 14.19 13.63
CA VAL A 247 3.71 14.33 13.60
C VAL A 247 3.44 15.83 13.74
N SER A 248 3.01 16.47 12.67
CA SER A 248 2.65 17.89 12.68
C SER A 248 1.37 18.06 13.49
N ASP A 249 1.47 18.56 14.72
CA ASP A 249 0.29 19.06 15.45
C ASP A 249 -0.14 20.38 14.79
N SER A 250 -1.38 20.46 14.34
CA SER A 250 -1.99 21.66 13.76
C SER A 250 -2.30 22.76 14.79
N SER A 251 -1.66 22.76 15.97
CA SER A 251 -1.98 23.65 17.09
C SER A 251 -0.85 24.57 17.57
N THR A 252 0.30 24.65 16.89
CA THR A 252 1.33 25.66 17.25
C THR A 252 1.87 26.38 16.02
N SER A 253 1.75 27.71 16.06
CA SER A 253 2.23 28.66 15.06
C SER A 253 3.74 28.59 14.89
N ALA A 254 4.20 28.15 13.72
CA ALA A 254 5.61 28.13 13.34
C ALA A 254 5.94 29.29 12.38
N THR A 255 6.57 30.32 12.93
CA THR A 255 7.44 31.26 12.19
C THR A 255 8.77 30.57 11.96
N SER A 256 8.91 29.86 10.84
CA SER A 256 10.22 29.44 10.31
C SER A 256 10.17 29.48 8.79
N THR A 257 10.76 30.53 8.22
CA THR A 257 11.02 30.72 6.79
C THR A 257 12.17 29.83 6.35
N ASP A 258 11.86 28.56 6.11
CA ASP A 258 12.56 27.70 5.15
C ASP A 258 11.44 26.97 4.41
N ALA A 259 11.47 26.98 3.07
CA ALA A 259 10.41 26.43 2.24
C ALA A 259 10.30 24.90 2.42
N ALA A 260 9.64 24.47 3.50
CA ALA A 260 9.42 23.09 3.85
C ALA A 260 8.61 22.43 2.74
N THR A 261 9.19 21.40 2.11
CA THR A 261 8.43 20.55 1.20
C THR A 261 7.19 20.05 1.94
N PRO A 262 5.97 20.18 1.37
CA PRO A 262 4.77 19.70 2.03
C PRO A 262 4.91 18.19 2.30
N GLY A 263 4.94 17.81 3.58
CA GLY A 263 4.92 16.41 4.00
C GLY A 263 3.49 15.91 4.20
N LEU A 264 3.32 14.58 4.32
CA LEU A 264 2.02 14.00 4.69
C LEU A 264 1.70 14.31 6.15
N ALA A 265 0.59 14.99 6.41
CA ALA A 265 0.11 15.26 7.77
C ALA A 265 -0.84 14.15 8.25
N TRP A 266 -0.38 13.31 9.18
CA TRP A 266 -1.20 12.27 9.80
C TRP A 266 -2.03 12.82 10.96
N THR A 267 -3.35 12.63 10.89
CA THR A 267 -4.26 12.82 12.02
C THR A 267 -4.36 11.54 12.84
N TYR A 268 -4.14 11.64 14.16
CA TYR A 268 -4.35 10.51 15.08
C TYR A 268 -5.76 10.56 15.66
N GLY A 269 -6.47 9.42 15.62
CA GLY A 269 -7.81 9.29 16.21
C GLY A 269 -8.80 8.58 15.30
N PRO A 270 -10.07 8.43 15.73
CA PRO A 270 -11.17 8.04 14.84
C PRO A 270 -11.34 9.03 13.68
N SER A 271 -11.61 8.53 12.47
CA SER A 271 -11.79 9.34 11.25
C SER A 271 -13.17 10.01 11.14
N HIS A 272 -14.08 9.76 12.07
CA HIS A 272 -15.47 10.19 12.04
C HIS A 272 -15.88 10.78 13.39
N SER A 273 -16.97 11.56 13.40
CA SER A 273 -17.49 12.15 14.63
C SER A 273 -17.75 11.08 15.69
N PRO A 274 -17.35 11.31 16.96
CA PRO A 274 -17.52 10.34 18.04
C PRO A 274 -18.99 9.97 18.28
N THR A 275 -19.93 10.84 17.94
CA THR A 275 -21.37 10.66 18.18
C THR A 275 -22.13 10.00 17.02
N THR A 276 -21.49 9.85 15.85
CA THR A 276 -22.12 9.18 14.70
C THR A 276 -22.25 7.68 14.96
N ARG A 277 -23.29 7.03 14.43
CA ARG A 277 -23.45 5.58 14.55
C ARG A 277 -22.30 4.86 13.83
N ALA A 278 -21.64 3.95 14.54
CA ALA A 278 -20.47 3.26 14.02
C ALA A 278 -20.77 2.45 12.75
N THR A 279 -21.93 1.79 12.70
CA THR A 279 -22.32 0.95 11.54
C THR A 279 -22.57 1.74 10.25
N GLU A 280 -22.78 3.05 10.32
CA GLU A 280 -23.02 3.91 9.15
C GLU A 280 -21.73 4.40 8.49
N VAL A 281 -20.63 4.46 9.25
CA VAL A 281 -19.38 5.11 8.81
C VAL A 281 -18.16 4.20 8.84
N ILE A 282 -18.19 3.09 9.59
CA ILE A 282 -17.07 2.15 9.66
C ILE A 282 -17.31 1.00 8.65
N PRO A 283 -16.44 0.85 7.63
CA PRO A 283 -16.64 -0.17 6.60
C PRO A 283 -16.40 -1.58 7.12
N ARG A 284 -17.25 -2.51 6.67
CA ARG A 284 -17.15 -3.95 6.96
C ARG A 284 -16.28 -4.68 5.92
N PHE A 285 -14.99 -4.83 6.23
CA PHE A 285 -14.03 -5.59 5.42
C PHE A 285 -13.86 -7.05 5.88
N PRO A 286 -13.50 -7.98 4.99
CA PRO A 286 -13.24 -9.38 5.35
C PRO A 286 -12.03 -9.50 6.29
N ASP A 287 -12.10 -10.46 7.21
CA ASP A 287 -11.06 -10.77 8.19
C ASP A 287 -10.58 -9.57 9.06
N ASP A 288 -11.34 -8.47 9.11
CA ASP A 288 -11.02 -7.24 9.86
C ASP A 288 -11.63 -7.29 11.28
N PRO A 289 -10.86 -6.98 12.34
CA PRO A 289 -11.38 -6.90 13.72
C PRO A 289 -12.55 -5.95 13.88
N LYS A 290 -12.58 -4.84 13.12
CA LYS A 290 -13.70 -3.89 13.15
C LYS A 290 -15.00 -4.53 12.69
N THR A 291 -14.94 -5.29 11.60
CA THR A 291 -16.11 -6.01 11.07
C THR A 291 -16.64 -7.02 12.07
N ARG A 292 -15.75 -7.86 12.62
CA ARG A 292 -16.12 -8.88 13.61
C ARG A 292 -16.77 -8.26 14.85
N LEU A 293 -16.29 -7.08 15.28
CA LEU A 293 -16.90 -6.35 16.39
C LEU A 293 -18.27 -5.76 16.02
N LEU A 294 -18.41 -5.19 14.82
CA LEU A 294 -19.69 -4.66 14.31
C LEU A 294 -20.73 -5.75 14.08
N GLU A 295 -20.34 -7.02 13.93
CA GLU A 295 -21.28 -8.15 13.78
C GLU A 295 -21.84 -8.65 15.12
N LYS A 296 -21.30 -8.22 16.26
CA LYS A 296 -21.80 -8.65 17.59
C LYS A 296 -23.19 -8.08 17.90
N PRO A 297 -24.04 -8.81 18.64
CA PRO A 297 -25.32 -8.28 19.10
C PRO A 297 -25.14 -6.97 19.89
N GLY A 298 -26.03 -6.00 19.67
CA GLY A 298 -25.99 -4.69 20.33
C GLY A 298 -25.08 -3.65 19.66
N SER A 299 -24.18 -4.05 18.75
CA SER A 299 -23.23 -3.15 18.08
C SER A 299 -23.88 -2.05 17.24
N ARG A 300 -25.10 -2.28 16.75
CA ARG A 300 -25.84 -1.37 15.85
C ARG A 300 -26.23 -0.06 16.51
N ALA A 301 -26.28 -0.03 17.84
CA ALA A 301 -26.58 1.17 18.61
C ALA A 301 -25.32 1.97 18.98
N TRP A 302 -24.13 1.38 18.85
CA TRP A 302 -22.90 2.05 19.26
C TRP A 302 -22.59 3.24 18.38
N THR A 303 -22.21 4.31 19.05
CA THR A 303 -21.51 5.45 18.45
C THR A 303 -20.08 5.07 18.07
N VAL A 304 -19.42 5.90 17.27
CA VAL A 304 -18.01 5.71 16.91
C VAL A 304 -17.10 5.69 18.15
N ALA A 305 -17.38 6.54 19.14
CA ALA A 305 -16.62 6.57 20.40
C ALA A 305 -16.73 5.22 21.14
N GLU A 306 -17.95 4.79 21.44
CA GLU A 306 -18.21 3.52 22.13
C GLU A 306 -17.62 2.35 21.35
N PHE A 307 -17.76 2.34 20.02
CA PHE A 307 -17.19 1.28 19.19
C PHE A 307 -15.67 1.14 19.38
N TYR A 308 -14.92 2.25 19.36
CA TYR A 308 -13.47 2.19 19.53
C TYR A 308 -13.04 1.88 20.97
N GLU A 309 -13.85 2.22 21.97
CA GLU A 309 -13.67 1.76 23.36
C GLU A 309 -13.82 0.24 23.47
N TRP A 310 -14.89 -0.33 22.89
CA TRP A 310 -15.09 -1.77 22.83
C TRP A 310 -14.00 -2.48 22.03
N LEU A 311 -13.52 -1.86 20.95
CA LEU A 311 -12.42 -2.41 20.15
C LEU A 311 -11.13 -2.46 20.97
N ALA A 312 -10.84 -1.44 21.77
CA ALA A 312 -9.63 -1.36 22.59
C ALA A 312 -9.51 -2.46 23.65
N ILE A 313 -10.63 -3.00 24.14
CA ILE A 313 -10.65 -4.12 25.09
C ILE A 313 -10.95 -5.47 24.43
N GLY A 314 -11.11 -5.50 23.10
CA GLY A 314 -11.38 -6.73 22.36
C GLY A 314 -10.17 -7.67 22.29
N GLU A 315 -10.41 -8.94 22.03
CA GLU A 315 -9.37 -10.00 22.00
C GLU A 315 -8.20 -9.67 21.05
N GLU A 316 -8.48 -9.05 19.91
CA GLU A 316 -7.47 -8.81 18.88
C GLU A 316 -6.74 -7.47 18.98
N CYS A 317 -7.32 -6.49 19.70
CA CYS A 317 -6.78 -5.13 19.80
C CYS A 317 -6.48 -4.71 21.25
N GLY A 318 -6.88 -5.53 22.23
CA GLY A 318 -6.63 -5.39 23.66
C GLY A 318 -5.72 -6.50 24.19
N ALA A 319 -5.75 -6.73 25.51
CA ALA A 319 -4.98 -7.79 26.18
C ALA A 319 -3.46 -7.82 25.84
N GLY A 320 -2.87 -6.65 25.60
CA GLY A 320 -1.45 -6.51 25.26
C GLY A 320 -1.14 -6.50 23.76
N HIS A 321 -2.12 -6.79 22.91
CA HIS A 321 -2.00 -6.64 21.46
C HIS A 321 -2.06 -5.16 21.03
N ARG A 322 -1.35 -4.80 19.96
CA ARG A 322 -1.42 -3.47 19.34
C ARG A 322 -1.70 -3.61 17.85
N VAL A 323 -2.89 -3.17 17.44
CA VAL A 323 -3.33 -3.18 16.03
C VAL A 323 -3.49 -1.75 15.55
N GLY A 324 -2.82 -1.41 14.44
CA GLY A 324 -2.95 -0.10 13.81
C GLY A 324 -4.01 -0.12 12.70
N PHE A 325 -4.87 0.89 12.67
CA PHE A 325 -5.78 1.14 11.56
C PHE A 325 -5.33 2.39 10.82
N TYR A 326 -5.22 2.30 9.50
CA TYR A 326 -4.79 3.39 8.63
C TYR A 326 -5.82 3.66 7.54
N ILE A 327 -6.04 4.94 7.26
CA ILE A 327 -6.87 5.44 6.17
C ILE A 327 -6.07 6.50 5.43
N LEU A 328 -5.85 6.29 4.14
CA LEU A 328 -5.21 7.24 3.25
C LEU A 328 -6.12 7.52 2.06
N ARG A 329 -6.69 8.73 2.00
CA ARG A 329 -7.63 9.14 0.95
C ARG A 329 -6.97 10.14 0.00
N TYR A 330 -6.88 9.73 -1.25
CA TYR A 330 -6.44 10.54 -2.38
C TYR A 330 -7.65 11.25 -3.00
N PRO A 331 -7.63 12.59 -3.10
CA PRO A 331 -8.68 13.29 -3.82
C PRO A 331 -8.65 12.92 -5.31
N ARG A 332 -9.77 13.19 -6.01
CA ARG A 332 -9.84 12.98 -7.46
C ARG A 332 -8.74 13.78 -8.15
N GLY A 333 -7.95 13.11 -8.99
CA GLY A 333 -6.85 13.71 -9.76
C GLY A 333 -5.51 13.81 -9.03
N ALA A 334 -5.36 13.24 -7.82
CA ALA A 334 -4.16 13.40 -7.00
C ALA A 334 -2.89 12.63 -7.45
N LEU A 335 -2.88 11.97 -8.61
CA LEU A 335 -1.71 11.21 -9.07
C LEU A 335 -0.68 12.15 -9.69
N ALA A 336 0.54 12.18 -9.14
CA ALA A 336 1.59 13.13 -9.54
C ALA A 336 2.16 12.91 -10.95
N THR A 337 2.09 11.70 -11.52
CA THR A 337 2.76 11.39 -12.79
C THR A 337 1.97 10.40 -13.64
N SER A 338 1.71 10.77 -14.90
CA SER A 338 1.00 9.97 -15.91
C SER A 338 1.92 8.96 -16.62
N THR A 339 2.76 8.23 -15.89
CA THR A 339 3.59 7.13 -16.44
C THR A 339 3.05 5.74 -16.07
N VAL A 340 2.01 5.68 -15.24
CA VAL A 340 1.33 4.42 -14.91
C VAL A 340 0.52 3.98 -16.14
N PRO A 341 0.59 2.70 -16.55
CA PRO A 341 -0.23 2.18 -17.63
C PRO A 341 -1.71 2.38 -17.29
N CYS A 342 -2.40 3.23 -18.06
CA CYS A 342 -3.82 3.48 -17.95
C CYS A 342 -4.47 3.01 -19.24
N THR A 343 -5.58 2.28 -19.16
CA THR A 343 -6.41 2.03 -20.34
C THR A 343 -7.05 3.36 -20.75
N SER A 344 -6.71 3.89 -21.93
CA SER A 344 -7.39 5.06 -22.49
C SER A 344 -8.84 4.70 -22.81
N ALA A 345 -9.78 4.98 -21.92
CA ALA A 345 -11.20 4.88 -22.22
C ALA A 345 -11.62 6.13 -22.99
N SER A 346 -11.99 5.98 -24.27
CA SER A 346 -12.77 6.98 -25.00
C SER A 346 -14.09 7.26 -24.25
N MET A 347 -14.60 8.48 -24.33
CA MET A 347 -15.81 8.96 -23.63
C MET A 347 -17.14 8.31 -24.07
N GLY A 348 -17.12 7.13 -24.70
CA GLY A 348 -18.32 6.41 -25.15
C GLY A 348 -18.49 5.09 -24.42
N ASP A 349 -19.67 4.94 -23.78
CA ASP A 349 -20.30 3.76 -23.17
C ASP A 349 -19.47 2.71 -22.41
N ALA A 350 -19.92 2.50 -21.16
CA ALA A 350 -19.29 1.77 -20.08
C ALA A 350 -19.31 0.24 -20.26
N ALA A 351 -18.50 -0.27 -21.18
CA ALA A 351 -17.96 -1.62 -21.07
C ALA A 351 -16.60 -1.54 -20.36
N GLU A 352 -16.60 -1.81 -19.05
CA GLU A 352 -15.43 -1.89 -18.18
C GLU A 352 -14.40 -2.90 -18.73
N ARG A 353 -13.48 -2.45 -19.59
CA ARG A 353 -12.29 -3.22 -19.92
C ARG A 353 -11.33 -3.15 -18.74
N GLU A 354 -11.27 -4.21 -17.96
CA GLU A 354 -10.19 -4.45 -17.00
C GLU A 354 -8.84 -4.33 -17.71
N SER A 355 -7.86 -3.73 -17.04
CA SER A 355 -6.53 -3.55 -17.61
C SER A 355 -5.93 -4.90 -18.02
N GLY A 356 -5.44 -4.99 -19.27
CA GLY A 356 -5.00 -6.26 -19.90
C GLY A 356 -3.81 -6.96 -19.24
N HIS A 357 -3.35 -6.49 -18.08
CA HIS A 357 -2.27 -7.09 -17.30
C HIS A 357 -2.76 -8.03 -16.18
N TRP A 358 -4.06 -8.11 -15.90
CA TRP A 358 -4.61 -9.05 -14.91
C TRP A 358 -5.05 -10.37 -15.54
N CYS A 359 -4.69 -11.49 -14.92
CA CYS A 359 -5.34 -12.77 -15.14
C CYS A 359 -6.69 -12.78 -14.39
N THR A 360 -7.77 -12.49 -15.11
CA THR A 360 -9.10 -12.41 -14.53
C THR A 360 -9.77 -13.78 -14.44
N VAL A 361 -10.22 -14.15 -13.25
CA VAL A 361 -10.94 -15.40 -12.95
C VAL A 361 -12.37 -15.13 -12.48
N SER A 362 -13.27 -16.11 -12.61
CA SER A 362 -14.61 -16.03 -12.02
C SER A 362 -14.55 -16.02 -10.48
N LYS A 363 -15.68 -15.73 -9.81
CA LYS A 363 -15.78 -15.83 -8.34
C LYS A 363 -15.39 -17.22 -7.82
N ALA A 364 -15.95 -18.28 -8.42
CA ALA A 364 -15.59 -19.67 -8.09
C ALA A 364 -14.12 -20.00 -8.45
N GLY A 365 -13.63 -19.43 -9.56
CA GLY A 365 -12.23 -19.52 -9.94
C GLY A 365 -11.31 -18.93 -8.88
N TRP A 366 -11.64 -17.76 -8.35
CA TRP A 366 -10.93 -17.11 -7.25
C TRP A 366 -10.87 -17.98 -5.98
N GLU A 367 -12.00 -18.57 -5.59
CA GLU A 367 -12.05 -19.50 -4.45
C GLU A 367 -11.13 -20.71 -4.67
N THR A 368 -11.06 -21.22 -5.90
CA THR A 368 -10.14 -22.31 -6.26
C THR A 368 -8.67 -21.87 -6.19
N VAL A 369 -8.36 -20.64 -6.64
CA VAL A 369 -7.01 -20.05 -6.53
C VAL A 369 -6.58 -19.95 -5.07
N LEU A 370 -7.44 -19.43 -4.20
CA LEU A 370 -7.16 -19.31 -2.77
C LEU A 370 -7.02 -20.68 -2.10
N SER A 371 -7.89 -21.63 -2.42
CA SER A 371 -7.83 -23.00 -1.90
C SER A 371 -6.48 -23.65 -2.22
N LEU A 372 -5.94 -23.45 -3.43
CA LEU A 372 -4.61 -23.95 -3.78
C LEU A 372 -3.49 -23.19 -3.06
N LEU A 373 -3.57 -21.85 -3.01
CA LEU A 373 -2.55 -21.01 -2.37
C LEU A 373 -2.41 -21.31 -0.87
N PHE A 374 -3.52 -21.59 -0.20
CA PHE A 374 -3.60 -21.91 1.23
C PHE A 374 -3.67 -23.41 1.53
N HIS A 375 -3.45 -24.27 0.53
CA HIS A 375 -3.52 -25.72 0.72
C HIS A 375 -2.44 -26.19 1.71
N THR A 376 -2.76 -27.17 2.55
CA THR A 376 -1.86 -27.70 3.61
C THR A 376 -0.53 -28.30 3.09
N SER A 377 -0.51 -28.64 1.81
CA SER A 377 0.69 -29.11 1.10
C SER A 377 1.66 -28.00 0.73
N MET A 378 1.25 -26.72 0.83
CA MET A 378 2.15 -25.58 0.63
C MET A 378 3.13 -25.53 1.81
N ASP A 379 4.38 -25.25 1.50
CA ASP A 379 5.47 -25.26 2.47
C ASP A 379 6.50 -24.21 2.07
N PHE A 380 6.61 -23.16 2.87
CA PHE A 380 7.59 -22.10 2.75
C PHE A 380 8.57 -22.06 3.93
N SER A 381 8.66 -23.15 4.70
CA SER A 381 9.61 -23.26 5.82
C SER A 381 11.07 -23.26 5.38
N ASN A 382 11.36 -23.65 4.15
CA ASN A 382 12.69 -23.70 3.56
C ASN A 382 12.64 -23.53 2.03
N ASP A 383 13.80 -23.32 1.41
CA ASP A 383 13.91 -23.02 -0.03
C ASP A 383 13.35 -24.16 -0.91
N ARG A 384 13.65 -25.43 -0.58
CA ARG A 384 13.19 -26.59 -1.37
C ARG A 384 11.68 -26.78 -1.29
N GLY A 385 11.09 -26.62 -0.11
CA GLY A 385 9.65 -26.61 0.09
C GLY A 385 9.00 -25.51 -0.76
N ALA A 386 9.56 -24.30 -0.70
CA ALA A 386 9.01 -23.14 -1.38
C ALA A 386 9.09 -23.28 -2.90
N GLN A 387 10.18 -23.83 -3.44
CA GLN A 387 10.32 -24.14 -4.87
C GLN A 387 9.24 -25.11 -5.34
N ARG A 388 9.02 -26.23 -4.63
CA ARG A 388 7.98 -27.20 -4.98
C ARG A 388 6.58 -26.60 -4.91
N SER A 389 6.29 -25.86 -3.84
CA SER A 389 5.02 -25.18 -3.62
C SER A 389 4.73 -24.15 -4.71
N SER A 390 5.72 -23.33 -5.04
CA SER A 390 5.63 -22.31 -6.08
C SER A 390 5.47 -22.91 -7.48
N ALA A 391 6.28 -23.92 -7.82
CA ALA A 391 6.17 -24.62 -9.10
C ALA A 391 4.80 -25.27 -9.27
N ARG A 392 4.29 -25.96 -8.24
CA ARG A 392 2.95 -26.55 -8.24
C ARG A 392 1.88 -25.50 -8.48
N PHE A 393 1.92 -24.39 -7.74
CA PHE A 393 0.95 -23.31 -7.87
C PHE A 393 0.96 -22.70 -9.28
N PHE A 394 2.13 -22.26 -9.76
CA PHE A 394 2.22 -21.61 -11.07
C PHE A 394 1.95 -22.56 -12.23
N GLN A 395 2.39 -23.82 -12.18
CA GLN A 395 2.07 -24.80 -13.21
C GLN A 395 0.56 -25.09 -13.28
N TRP A 396 -0.12 -25.11 -12.12
CA TRP A 396 -1.58 -25.25 -12.10
C TRP A 396 -2.27 -23.99 -12.65
N MET A 397 -1.85 -22.80 -12.22
CA MET A 397 -2.40 -21.53 -12.70
C MET A 397 -2.22 -21.35 -14.22
N GLN A 398 -1.04 -21.68 -14.75
CA GLN A 398 -0.78 -21.63 -16.20
C GLN A 398 -1.71 -22.59 -16.96
N ARG A 399 -1.86 -23.83 -16.48
CA ARG A 399 -2.74 -24.82 -17.15
C ARG A 399 -4.22 -24.46 -17.06
N LYS A 400 -4.67 -23.92 -15.93
CA LYS A 400 -6.09 -23.69 -15.68
C LYS A 400 -6.58 -22.33 -16.20
N PHE A 401 -5.75 -21.31 -16.11
CA PHE A 401 -6.13 -19.91 -16.37
C PHE A 401 -5.20 -19.18 -17.33
N ASN A 402 -4.21 -19.87 -17.92
CA ASN A 402 -3.21 -19.27 -18.79
C ASN A 402 -2.48 -18.09 -18.12
N LEU A 403 -2.22 -18.19 -16.81
CA LEU A 403 -1.55 -17.14 -16.04
C LEU A 403 -0.13 -16.91 -16.57
N ALA A 404 0.10 -15.74 -17.16
CA ALA A 404 1.44 -15.27 -17.51
C ALA A 404 2.00 -14.34 -16.42
N GLY A 405 3.31 -14.41 -16.22
CA GLY A 405 4.04 -13.50 -15.34
C GLY A 405 4.83 -12.46 -16.15
N VAL A 406 5.03 -11.28 -15.58
CA VAL A 406 5.83 -10.21 -16.17
C VAL A 406 7.21 -10.20 -15.53
N SER A 407 8.25 -10.43 -16.33
CA SER A 407 9.63 -10.47 -15.85
C SER A 407 10.20 -9.07 -15.65
N VAL A 408 10.80 -8.84 -14.49
CA VAL A 408 11.54 -7.64 -14.10
C VAL A 408 13.00 -8.03 -13.92
N ARG A 409 13.91 -7.28 -14.54
CA ARG A 409 15.37 -7.52 -14.52
C ARG A 409 16.07 -6.31 -13.93
N THR A 410 17.38 -6.38 -13.73
CA THR A 410 18.17 -5.16 -13.50
C THR A 410 18.18 -4.32 -14.77
N PRO A 411 18.10 -2.98 -14.68
CA PRO A 411 18.43 -2.11 -15.80
C PRO A 411 19.83 -2.49 -16.32
N SER A 412 19.98 -2.68 -17.62
CA SER A 412 21.33 -2.87 -18.19
C SER A 412 22.10 -1.57 -18.02
N ALA A 413 23.39 -1.65 -17.66
CA ALA A 413 24.25 -0.49 -17.41
C ALA A 413 24.49 0.41 -18.66
N GLY A 414 23.78 0.18 -19.77
CA GLY A 414 23.95 0.89 -21.05
C GLY A 414 22.77 1.78 -21.46
N SER A 415 21.72 1.95 -20.65
CA SER A 415 20.59 2.83 -21.00
C SER A 415 20.33 3.91 -19.93
N THR A 416 21.32 4.74 -19.63
CA THR A 416 21.03 6.08 -19.09
C THR A 416 20.49 6.93 -20.22
N SER A 417 19.16 7.00 -20.35
CA SER A 417 18.55 8.21 -20.91
C SER A 417 18.91 9.36 -19.98
N ALA A 418 19.52 10.41 -20.52
CA ALA A 418 19.88 11.60 -19.78
C ALA A 418 18.67 12.11 -18.95
N PRO A 419 18.90 12.67 -17.74
CA PRO A 419 17.85 13.37 -17.02
C PRO A 419 17.29 14.50 -17.92
N PRO A 420 15.97 14.77 -17.89
CA PRO A 420 15.38 15.84 -18.69
C PRO A 420 16.07 17.17 -18.36
N ASP A 421 16.42 17.88 -19.43
CA ASP A 421 17.18 19.12 -19.45
C ASP A 421 16.85 20.05 -18.27
N SER A 422 17.88 20.32 -17.47
CA SER A 422 17.92 21.54 -16.67
C SER A 422 17.87 22.72 -17.64
N PRO A 423 17.06 23.77 -17.40
CA PRO A 423 17.09 24.94 -18.27
C PRO A 423 18.51 25.51 -18.26
N LYS A 424 19.12 25.57 -19.44
CA LYS A 424 20.38 26.28 -19.67
C LYS A 424 20.15 27.73 -19.27
N MET A 425 20.75 28.12 -18.15
CA MET A 425 20.85 29.51 -17.74
C MET A 425 21.93 30.12 -18.65
N ASP A 426 21.52 31.01 -19.54
CA ASP A 426 22.41 31.72 -20.46
C ASP A 426 23.42 32.56 -19.66
N ASP A 427 24.70 32.20 -19.78
CA ASP A 427 25.83 33.04 -19.37
C ASP A 427 25.95 34.22 -20.33
N ARG A 428 25.17 35.28 -20.07
CA ARG A 428 25.44 36.64 -20.52
C ARG A 428 24.97 37.63 -19.46
N ASP A 429 25.85 37.92 -18.51
CA ASP A 429 26.08 39.31 -18.06
C ASP A 429 27.28 39.35 -17.10
N SER A 430 28.48 39.34 -17.70
CA SER A 430 29.68 39.83 -17.03
C SER A 430 29.67 41.36 -17.09
N ARG A 431 29.16 42.00 -16.02
CA ARG A 431 29.49 43.38 -15.67
C ARG A 431 30.20 43.41 -14.32
N SER A 432 31.48 43.73 -14.41
CA SER A 432 32.35 44.12 -13.31
C SER A 432 31.71 45.22 -12.47
N VAL A 433 31.58 44.98 -11.16
CA VAL A 433 31.48 46.06 -10.18
C VAL A 433 32.46 45.76 -9.05
N ASP A 434 33.21 46.80 -8.77
CA ASP A 434 34.45 46.92 -8.02
C ASP A 434 34.31 46.62 -6.53
N LEU A 435 35.41 46.16 -5.94
CA LEU A 435 35.54 45.78 -4.54
C LEU A 435 35.62 47.01 -3.63
N GLY A 436 34.69 47.12 -2.68
CA GLY A 436 34.78 48.00 -1.53
C GLY A 436 34.70 47.22 -0.23
N GLU A 437 35.86 46.90 0.37
CA GLU A 437 35.97 46.64 1.82
C GLU A 437 35.49 47.89 2.59
N PRO A 438 34.86 47.78 3.78
CA PRO A 438 35.68 47.53 4.97
C PRO A 438 35.03 46.88 6.22
N ALA A 439 35.94 46.52 7.13
CA ALA A 439 35.88 46.60 8.59
C ALA A 439 35.19 45.49 9.40
N ALA A 440 36.06 44.59 9.89
CA ALA A 440 35.85 43.74 11.04
C ALA A 440 35.52 44.55 12.32
N LYS A 441 34.48 44.14 13.04
CA LYS A 441 34.25 44.52 14.45
C LYS A 441 34.27 43.27 15.34
N ARG A 442 35.39 43.11 16.04
CA ARG A 442 35.54 42.27 17.24
C ARG A 442 34.60 42.79 18.34
N VAL A 443 33.75 41.93 18.89
CA VAL A 443 33.09 42.17 20.18
C VAL A 443 33.78 41.30 21.22
N ARG A 444 34.29 41.97 22.27
CA ARG A 444 34.92 41.38 23.44
C ARG A 444 33.85 40.88 24.41
N LEU A 445 34.12 39.72 25.01
CA LEU A 445 33.56 39.26 26.27
C LEU A 445 33.91 40.27 27.39
N ALA A 446 32.95 40.56 28.26
CA ALA A 446 33.20 41.05 29.61
C ALA A 446 32.20 40.41 30.57
N GLU A 447 32.75 39.84 31.63
CA GLU A 447 32.07 39.30 32.80
C GLU A 447 31.44 40.42 33.65
N ALA A 448 30.26 40.13 34.21
CA ALA A 448 29.82 40.52 35.56
C ALA A 448 28.67 39.60 35.97
#